data_AF-A0A383ET15-F1
#
_entry.id   AF-A0A383ET15-F1
#
_cell.length_a   1.000
_cell.length_b   1.000
_cell.length_c   1.000
_cell.angle_alpha   90.00
_cell.angle_beta   90.00
_cell.angle_gamma   90.00
#
_symmetry.space_group_name_H-M   'P 1'
#
loop_
_entity.id
_entity.type
_entity.pdbx_description
1 polymer ?
#
loop_
_entity_poly.entity_id
_entity_poly.type
_entity_poly.pdbx_seq_one_letter_code
_entity_poly.pdbx_strand_id
1 'polypeptide(L)'
;MSKRLQKIIEGVNQLNGDEITSVVDAIKLRRNQLHFTDAQLFNVGDRVSFMGRHKMVLKGTVQKIKIKFILVSADNGQRWNVPGSHLTKIKEKVNA
;
A
#
# COMPACT_ATOMS: atom_id res chain seq x y z
N MET A 1 -15.74 10.58 -15.21
CA MET A 1 -16.18 9.62 -14.17
C MET A 1 -16.73 8.38 -14.87
N SER A 2 -16.40 7.16 -14.45
CA SER A 2 -16.98 5.97 -15.09
C SER A 2 -18.47 5.81 -14.73
N LYS A 3 -19.29 5.30 -15.66
CA LYS A 3 -20.74 5.08 -15.44
C LYS A 3 -21.02 4.20 -14.22
N ARG A 4 -20.14 3.22 -13.95
CA ARG A 4 -20.19 2.37 -12.75
C ARG A 4 -19.99 3.17 -11.46
N LEU A 5 -19.02 4.08 -11.42
CA LEU A 5 -18.70 4.87 -10.23
C LEU A 5 -19.83 5.86 -9.90
N GLN A 6 -20.45 6.45 -10.91
CA GLN A 6 -21.61 7.34 -10.73
C GLN A 6 -22.77 6.62 -10.03
N LYS A 7 -23.11 5.41 -10.49
CA LYS A 7 -24.19 4.60 -9.89
C LYS A 7 -23.91 4.23 -8.43
N ILE A 8 -22.65 3.96 -8.07
CA ILE A 8 -22.27 3.67 -6.68
C ILE A 8 -22.45 4.91 -5.81
N ILE A 9 -22.00 6.08 -6.28
CA ILE A 9 -22.14 7.34 -5.54
C ILE A 9 -23.62 7.69 -5.34
N GLU A 10 -24.44 7.53 -6.38
CA GLU A 10 -25.88 7.72 -6.28
C GLU A 10 -26.52 6.79 -5.24
N GLY A 11 -26.15 5.51 -5.24
CA GLY A 11 -26.63 4.55 -4.24
C GLY A 11 -26.21 4.93 -2.81
N VAL A 12 -24.97 5.41 -2.62
CA VAL A 12 -24.50 5.87 -1.29
C VAL A 12 -25.34 7.03 -0.75
N ASN A 13 -25.80 7.93 -1.62
CA ASN A 13 -26.62 9.07 -1.21
C ASN A 13 -28.05 8.67 -0.77
N GLN A 14 -28.48 7.43 -1.03
CA GLN A 14 -29.80 6.91 -0.68
C GLN A 14 -29.80 6.08 0.61
N LEU A 15 -28.64 5.86 1.23
CA LEU A 15 -28.49 4.97 2.39
C LEU A 15 -28.90 5.63 3.71
N ASN A 16 -29.42 4.82 4.62
CA ASN A 16 -29.61 5.21 6.03
C ASN A 16 -28.33 5.00 6.87
N GLY A 17 -28.35 5.42 8.15
CA GLY A 17 -27.16 5.43 9.01
C GLY A 17 -26.49 4.05 9.22
N ASP A 18 -27.27 2.99 9.36
CA ASP A 18 -26.75 1.63 9.57
C ASP A 18 -26.17 1.04 8.28
N GLU A 19 -26.82 1.32 7.15
CA GLU A 19 -26.33 0.95 5.82
C GLU A 19 -25.02 1.66 5.47
N ILE A 20 -24.87 2.94 5.83
CA ILE A 20 -23.61 3.69 5.66
C ILE A 20 -22.49 3.00 6.43
N THR A 21 -22.74 2.60 7.68
CA THR A 21 -21.74 1.90 8.49
C THR A 21 -21.30 0.59 7.83
N SER A 22 -22.26 -0.19 7.34
CA SER A 22 -21.99 -1.44 6.63
C SER A 22 -21.15 -1.23 5.36
N VAL A 23 -21.45 -0.19 4.57
CA VAL A 23 -20.66 0.16 3.38
C VAL A 23 -19.25 0.60 3.75
N VAL A 24 -19.10 1.41 4.80
CA VAL A 24 -17.79 1.85 5.30
C VAL A 24 -16.93 0.65 5.70
N ASP A 25 -17.50 -0.34 6.36
CA ASP A 25 -16.77 -1.55 6.75
C ASP A 25 -16.38 -2.41 5.56
N ALA A 26 -17.27 -2.55 4.56
CA ALA A 26 -16.92 -3.19 3.29
C ALA A 26 -15.75 -2.47 2.57
N ILE A 27 -15.73 -1.14 2.59
CA ILE A 27 -14.63 -0.34 2.01
C ILE A 27 -13.33 -0.56 2.79
N LYS A 28 -13.36 -0.55 4.13
CA LYS A 28 -12.17 -0.84 4.96
C LYS A 28 -11.63 -2.22 4.64
N LEU A 29 -12.50 -3.23 4.54
CA LEU A 29 -12.11 -4.60 4.18
C LEU A 29 -11.46 -4.66 2.80
N ARG A 30 -12.07 -4.03 1.79
CA ARG A 30 -11.51 -3.99 0.44
C ARG A 30 -10.15 -3.30 0.40
N ARG A 31 -9.97 -2.21 1.15
CA ARG A 31 -8.68 -1.51 1.26
C ARG A 31 -7.61 -2.43 1.88
N ASN A 32 -7.95 -3.19 2.92
CA ASN A 32 -7.03 -4.15 3.52
C ASN A 32 -6.63 -5.26 2.54
N GLN A 33 -7.57 -5.77 1.74
CA GLN A 33 -7.28 -6.77 0.70
C GLN A 33 -6.31 -6.23 -0.35
N LEU A 34 -6.52 -5.00 -0.84
CA LEU A 34 -5.63 -4.37 -1.82
C LEU A 34 -4.21 -4.25 -1.27
N HIS A 35 -4.05 -3.74 -0.05
CA HIS A 35 -2.73 -3.66 0.58
C HIS A 35 -2.05 -5.01 0.78
N PHE A 36 -2.82 -6.05 1.10
CA PHE A 36 -2.30 -7.41 1.23
C PHE A 36 -1.81 -7.94 -0.13
N THR A 37 -2.62 -7.78 -1.19
CA THR A 37 -2.23 -8.16 -2.55
C THR A 37 -0.97 -7.42 -2.99
N ASP A 38 -0.89 -6.11 -2.73
CA ASP A 38 0.31 -5.32 -3.07
C ASP A 38 1.55 -5.79 -2.31
N ALA A 39 1.40 -6.13 -1.02
CA ALA A 39 2.52 -6.63 -0.21
C ALA A 39 3.05 -7.98 -0.71
N GLN A 40 2.18 -8.84 -1.24
CA GLN A 40 2.55 -10.13 -1.83
C GLN A 40 3.32 -10.01 -3.15
N LEU A 41 3.33 -8.83 -3.78
CA LEU A 41 4.13 -8.62 -4.99
C LEU A 41 5.63 -8.64 -4.69
N PHE A 42 6.05 -8.46 -3.43
CA PHE A 42 7.45 -8.34 -3.03
C PHE A 42 7.97 -9.62 -2.38
N ASN A 43 9.29 -9.82 -2.45
CA ASN A 43 10.02 -10.88 -1.76
C ASN A 43 11.07 -10.27 -0.82
N VAL A 44 11.47 -11.03 0.21
CA VAL A 44 12.62 -10.65 1.04
C VAL A 44 13.87 -10.61 0.17
N GLY A 45 14.68 -9.56 0.31
CA GLY A 45 15.83 -9.28 -0.55
C GLY A 45 15.53 -8.40 -1.76
N ASP A 46 14.25 -8.17 -2.10
CA ASP A 46 13.91 -7.25 -3.19
C ASP A 46 14.43 -5.85 -2.90
N ARG A 47 14.96 -5.21 -3.94
CA ARG A 47 15.36 -3.82 -3.90
C ARG A 47 14.18 -2.93 -4.24
N VAL A 48 13.91 -1.94 -3.40
CA VAL A 48 12.74 -1.06 -3.53
C VAL A 48 13.10 0.41 -3.35
N SER A 49 12.31 1.27 -3.99
CA SER A 49 12.31 2.72 -3.80
C SER A 49 10.97 3.16 -3.23
N PHE A 50 10.99 4.13 -2.32
CA PHE A 50 9.81 4.66 -1.67
C PHE A 50 10.00 6.10 -1.21
N MET A 51 8.89 6.79 -0.95
CA MET A 51 8.92 8.15 -0.41
C MET A 51 9.03 8.12 1.11
N GLY A 52 10.14 8.66 1.63
CA GLY A 52 10.40 8.87 3.05
C GLY A 52 9.82 10.18 3.58
N ARG A 53 10.26 10.57 4.79
CA ARG A 53 9.90 11.87 5.37
C ARG A 53 10.40 13.02 4.49
N HIS A 54 9.71 14.16 4.55
CA HIS A 54 10.02 15.37 3.76
C HIS A 54 10.04 15.14 2.24
N LYS A 55 9.28 14.16 1.74
CA LYS A 55 9.20 13.78 0.31
C LYS A 55 10.54 13.34 -0.29
N MET A 56 11.51 12.95 0.53
CA MET A 56 12.76 12.40 0.02
C MET A 56 12.56 10.97 -0.50
N VAL A 57 13.04 10.67 -1.70
CA VAL A 57 13.01 9.32 -2.23
C VAL A 57 14.15 8.53 -1.60
N LEU A 58 13.81 7.45 -0.92
CA LEU A 58 14.76 6.53 -0.30
C LEU A 58 14.74 5.20 -1.05
N LYS A 59 15.91 4.59 -1.14
CA LYS A 59 16.10 3.24 -1.64
C LYS A 59 16.48 2.32 -0.50
N GLY A 60 16.12 1.05 -0.62
CA GLY A 60 16.36 0.07 0.42
C GLY A 60 16.08 -1.35 -0.02
N THR A 61 16.35 -2.28 0.88
CA THR A 61 16.15 -3.72 0.67
C THR A 61 15.07 -4.23 1.60
N VAL A 62 14.17 -5.06 1.07
CA VAL A 62 13.11 -5.69 1.84
C VAL A 62 13.71 -6.69 2.83
N GLN A 63 13.47 -6.50 4.13
CA GLN A 63 13.90 -7.41 5.19
C GLN A 63 12.78 -8.37 5.62
N LYS A 64 11.54 -7.87 5.72
CA LYS A 64 10.41 -8.67 6.22
C LYS A 64 9.11 -8.19 5.61
N ILE A 65 8.29 -9.13 5.16
CA ILE A 65 6.93 -8.86 4.67
C ILE A 65 5.96 -9.12 5.83
N LYS A 66 5.16 -8.12 6.18
CA LYS A 66 4.05 -8.22 7.12
C LYS A 66 2.75 -8.15 6.33
N ILE A 67 1.61 -8.40 6.99
CA ILE A 67 0.28 -8.48 6.35
C ILE A 67 -0.04 -7.22 5.50
N LYS A 68 0.25 -6.01 6.01
CA LYS A 68 -0.03 -4.73 5.32
C LYS A 68 1.24 -3.94 4.95
N PHE A 69 2.31 -4.14 5.70
CA PHE A 69 3.52 -3.34 5.63
C PHE A 69 4.71 -4.23 5.31
N ILE A 70 5.68 -3.65 4.63
CA ILE A 70 6.96 -4.27 4.37
C ILE A 70 8.02 -3.50 5.14
N LEU A 71 8.83 -4.23 5.90
CA LEU A 71 9.99 -3.69 6.57
C LEU A 71 11.12 -3.56 5.55
N VAL A 72 11.52 -2.33 5.28
CA VAL A 72 12.61 -1.99 4.37
C VAL A 72 13.78 -1.47 5.18
N SER A 73 14.97 -2.01 4.93
CA SER A 73 16.23 -1.43 5.37
C SER A 73 16.67 -0.42 4.33
N ALA A 74 16.53 0.86 4.61
CA ALA A 74 16.97 1.92 3.73
C ALA A 74 18.51 2.04 3.77
N ASP A 75 19.09 2.56 2.69
CA ASP A 75 20.55 2.68 2.56
C ASP A 75 21.17 3.66 3.56
N ASN A 76 20.36 4.59 4.05
CA ASN A 76 20.74 5.52 5.10
C ASN A 76 20.80 4.86 6.50
N GLY A 77 20.71 3.53 6.58
CA GLY A 77 20.76 2.74 7.81
C GLY A 77 19.45 2.68 8.59
N GLN A 78 18.41 3.40 8.17
CA GLN A 78 17.11 3.43 8.87
C GLN A 78 16.21 2.28 8.42
N ARG A 79 15.34 1.82 9.34
CA ARG A 79 14.31 0.82 9.05
C ARG A 79 12.94 1.47 8.92
N TRP A 80 12.22 1.11 7.87
CA TRP A 80 10.91 1.69 7.54
C TRP A 80 9.84 0.61 7.40
N ASN A 81 8.66 0.84 7.97
CA ASN A 81 7.46 0.07 7.62
C ASN A 81 6.69 0.84 6.56
N VAL A 82 6.67 0.31 5.33
CA VAL A 82 6.04 0.97 4.19
C VAL A 82 4.92 0.09 3.63
N PRO A 83 3.72 0.61 3.33
CA PRO A 83 2.68 -0.16 2.65
C PRO A 83 3.19 -0.69 1.30
N GLY A 84 2.80 -1.91 0.91
CA GLY A 84 3.20 -2.49 -0.38
C GLY A 84 2.85 -1.59 -1.57
N SER A 85 1.70 -0.91 -1.51
CA SER A 85 1.24 0.05 -2.52
C SER A 85 2.14 1.28 -2.70
N HIS A 86 3.05 1.56 -1.75
CA HIS A 86 3.95 2.72 -1.77
C HIS A 86 5.39 2.33 -2.09
N LEU A 87 5.63 1.06 -2.44
CA LEU A 87 6.93 0.56 -2.85
C LEU A 87 6.97 0.38 -4.36
N THR A 88 8.11 0.72 -4.94
CA THR A 88 8.41 0.43 -6.34
C THR A 88 9.63 -0.47 -6.38
N LYS A 89 9.53 -1.66 -7.00
CA LYS A 89 10.71 -2.52 -7.21
C LYS A 89 11.69 -1.84 -8.15
N ILE A 90 12.97 -1.89 -7.82
CA ILE A 90 14.06 -1.37 -8.66
C ILE A 90 15.01 -2.50 -9.04
N LYS A 91 15.57 -2.44 -10.26
CA LYS A 91 16.49 -3.45 -10.80
C LYS A 91 17.96 -3.23 -10.42
N GLU A 92 18.26 -2.19 -9.64
CA GLU A 92 19.64 -1.86 -9.27
C GLU A 92 20.24 -2.99 -8.43
N LYS A 93 21.26 -3.65 -8.98
CA LYS A 93 22.17 -4.50 -8.22
C LYS A 93 23.01 -3.58 -7.35
N VAL A 94 23.08 -3.87 -6.05
CA VAL A 94 24.04 -3.20 -5.17
C VAL A 94 25.42 -3.58 -5.70
N ASN A 95 26.17 -2.60 -6.22
CA ASN A 95 27.59 -2.79 -6.48
C ASN A 95 28.25 -2.94 -5.11
N ALA A 96 28.66 -4.16 -4.80
CA ALA A 96 29.46 -4.50 -3.63
C ALA A 96 30.88 -3.94 -3.79
#